data_AF-A0A9P0K7T3-F1
#
_entry.id   AF-A0A9P0K7T3-F1
#
_cell.length_a   1.000
_cell.length_b   1.000
_cell.length_c   1.000
_cell.angle_alpha   90.00
_cell.angle_beta   90.00
_cell.angle_gamma   90.00
#
_symmetry.space_group_name_H-M   'P 1'
#
loop_
_entity.id
_entity.type
_entity.pdbx_description
1 polymer ?
#
loop_
_entity_poly.entity_id
_entity_poly.type
_entity_poly.pdbx_seq_one_letter_code
_entity_poly.pdbx_strand_id
1 'polypeptide(L)'
;MKKAIKLYKTGEFGLNAICKRYQIPKPTFKRHLLGTNVKAKEGLKSLGRVQVFSTEVEQELENQILKMEEIFFGLTIQDIRRAA
;
A
#
# COMPACT_ATOMS: atom_id res chain seq x y z
N MET A 1 16.04 0.41 -4.17
CA MET A 1 15.56 -0.13 -5.46
C MET A 1 15.84 0.75 -6.68
N LYS A 2 15.62 2.07 -6.63
CA LYS A 2 15.85 3.02 -7.74
C LYS A 2 17.22 2.92 -8.39
N LYS A 3 18.29 2.79 -7.60
CA LYS A 3 19.68 2.66 -8.10
C LYS A 3 19.86 1.39 -8.95
N ALA A 4 19.29 0.26 -8.52
CA ALA A 4 19.35 -1.00 -9.23
C ALA A 4 18.53 -0.97 -10.54
N ILE A 5 17.37 -0.32 -10.55
CA ILE A 5 16.56 -0.14 -11.77
C ILE A 5 17.27 0.79 -12.77
N LYS A 6 17.90 1.87 -12.30
CA LYS A 6 18.67 2.78 -13.17
C LYS A 6 19.82 2.03 -13.86
N LEU A 7 20.61 1.24 -13.12
CA LEU A 7 21.70 0.42 -13.68
C LEU A 7 21.22 -0.71 -14.59
N TYR A 8 20.00 -1.21 -14.41
CA TYR A 8 19.41 -2.15 -15.36
C TYR A 8 19.02 -1.46 -16.66
N LYS A 9 18.45 -0.25 -16.57
CA LYS A 9 18.05 0.54 -17.73
C LYS A 9 19.23 1.08 -18.55
N THR A 10 20.40 1.25 -17.94
CA THR A 10 21.64 1.60 -18.67
C THR A 10 22.18 0.44 -19.51
N GLY A 11 21.67 -0.78 -19.34
CA GLY A 11 22.04 -1.95 -20.16
C GLY A 11 23.40 -2.58 -19.80
N GLU A 12 24.16 -1.99 -18.87
CA GLU A 12 25.49 -2.47 -18.47
C GLU A 12 25.47 -3.81 -17.72
N PHE A 13 24.34 -4.18 -17.10
CA PHE A 13 24.24 -5.38 -16.27
C PHE A 13 22.94 -6.16 -16.52
N GLY A 14 23.07 -7.48 -16.70
CA GLY A 14 21.92 -8.38 -16.77
C GLY A 14 21.19 -8.54 -15.43
N LEU A 15 19.94 -9.01 -15.49
CA LEU A 15 19.06 -9.13 -14.32
C LEU A 15 19.68 -9.93 -13.16
N ASN A 16 20.39 -11.03 -13.46
CA ASN A 16 21.07 -11.86 -12.46
C ASN A 16 22.22 -11.11 -11.77
N ALA A 17 23.01 -10.35 -12.52
CA ALA A 17 24.16 -9.60 -11.99
C ALA A 17 23.70 -8.51 -11.01
N ILE A 18 22.62 -7.80 -11.35
CA ILE A 18 22.04 -6.75 -10.49
C ILE A 18 21.43 -7.36 -9.23
N CYS A 19 20.67 -8.46 -9.36
CA CYS A 19 20.08 -9.14 -8.20
C CYS A 19 21.16 -9.63 -7.22
N LYS A 20 22.29 -10.16 -7.73
CA LYS A 20 23.43 -10.57 -6.91
C LYS A 20 24.14 -9.38 -6.26
N ARG A 21 24.40 -8.31 -7.02
CA ARG A 21 25.10 -7.10 -6.56
C ARG A 21 24.34 -6.36 -5.46
N TYR A 22 23.01 -6.28 -5.58
CA TYR A 22 22.16 -5.58 -4.63
C TYR A 22 21.48 -6.50 -3.60
N GLN A 23 21.78 -7.80 -3.63
CA GLN A 23 21.15 -8.83 -2.78
C GLN A 23 19.60 -8.76 -2.80
N ILE A 24 19.02 -8.52 -3.98
CA ILE A 24 17.57 -8.42 -4.15
C ILE A 24 17.06 -9.73 -4.75
N PRO A 25 16.01 -10.36 -4.18
CA PRO A 25 15.38 -11.51 -4.80
C PRO A 25 14.88 -11.17 -6.22
N LYS A 26 15.16 -12.06 -7.18
CA LYS A 26 14.69 -11.93 -8.58
C LYS A 26 13.19 -11.59 -8.71
N PRO A 27 12.25 -12.24 -7.98
CA PRO A 27 10.83 -11.91 -8.09
C PRO A 27 10.53 -10.48 -7.60
N THR A 28 11.17 -10.04 -6.52
CA THR A 28 11.06 -8.67 -6.01
C THR A 28 11.57 -7.67 -7.05
N PHE A 29 12.73 -7.96 -7.66
CA PHE A 29 13.28 -7.11 -8.71
C PHE A 29 12.35 -6.98 -9.93
N LYS A 30 11.81 -8.12 -10.40
CA LYS A 30 10.86 -8.15 -11.51
C LYS A 30 9.56 -7.39 -11.20
N ARG A 31 9.02 -7.49 -9.98
CA ARG A 31 7.82 -6.73 -9.55
C ARG A 31 8.03 -5.22 -9.59
N HIS A 32 9.20 -4.75 -9.16
CA HIS A 32 9.53 -3.33 -9.22
C HIS A 32 9.85 -2.86 -10.65
N LEU A 33 10.41 -3.72 -11.50
CA LEU A 33 10.65 -3.41 -12.92
C LEU A 33 9.35 -3.29 -13.72
N LEU A 34 8.41 -4.21 -13.51
CA LEU A 34 7.10 -4.24 -14.16
C LEU A 34 6.08 -3.25 -13.57
N GLY A 35 6.45 -2.53 -12.50
CA GLY A 35 5.55 -1.60 -11.83
C GLY A 35 4.34 -2.26 -11.12
N THR A 36 4.32 -3.59 -10.99
CA THR A 36 3.21 -4.34 -10.37
C THR A 36 3.20 -4.23 -8.85
N ASN A 37 4.21 -3.61 -8.25
CA ASN A 37 4.23 -3.28 -6.83
C ASN A 37 3.46 -1.97 -6.57
N VAL A 38 2.13 -2.04 -6.66
CA VAL A 38 1.22 -0.87 -6.61
C VAL A 38 1.27 -0.14 -5.26
N LYS A 39 1.42 -0.89 -4.16
CA LYS A 39 1.22 -0.38 -2.78
C LYS A 39 2.50 -0.29 -1.94
N ALA A 40 3.48 -1.16 -2.15
CA ALA A 40 4.77 -1.08 -1.45
C ALA A 40 5.81 -0.34 -2.31
N LYS A 41 5.84 0.99 -2.19
CA LYS A 41 6.84 1.86 -2.83
C LYS A 41 7.99 2.15 -1.88
N GLU A 42 9.12 2.67 -2.39
CA GLU A 42 10.25 3.06 -1.53
C GLU A 42 9.80 4.07 -0.46
N GLY A 43 9.90 3.68 0.81
CA GLY A 43 9.48 4.48 1.98
C GLY A 43 8.09 4.14 2.52
N LEU A 44 7.22 3.52 1.70
CA LEU A 44 5.87 3.09 2.09
C LEU A 44 5.83 1.56 2.19
N LYS A 45 5.93 1.06 3.42
CA LYS A 45 5.64 -0.34 3.71
C LYS A 45 4.13 -0.50 3.77
N SER A 46 3.54 -1.16 2.77
CA SER A 46 2.16 -1.65 2.89
C SER A 46 2.21 -2.98 3.63
N LEU A 47 2.00 -2.93 4.94
CA LEU A 47 1.85 -4.10 5.80
C LEU A 47 0.39 -4.21 6.22
N GLY A 48 -0.17 -5.41 6.17
CA GLY A 48 -1.56 -5.67 6.57
C GLY A 48 -2.57 -5.61 5.43
N ARG A 49 -3.85 -5.48 5.79
CA ARG A 49 -4.96 -5.42 4.83
C ARG A 49 -4.93 -4.09 4.09
N VAL A 50 -5.34 -4.17 2.83
CA VAL A 50 -5.54 -3.00 1.98
C VAL A 50 -6.68 -2.17 2.57
N GLN A 51 -6.48 -0.85 2.61
CA GLN A 51 -7.55 0.12 2.93
C GLN A 51 -8.72 -0.09 1.95
N VAL A 52 -9.91 -0.34 2.50
CA VAL A 52 -11.11 -0.66 1.71
C VAL A 52 -11.75 0.63 1.20
N PHE A 53 -11.83 1.64 2.05
CA PHE A 53 -12.39 2.95 1.74
C PHE A 53 -11.31 3.95 1.33
N SER A 54 -11.69 5.03 0.63
CA SER A 54 -10.78 6.17 0.48
C SER A 54 -10.68 6.92 1.80
N THR A 55 -9.64 7.76 1.95
CA THR A 55 -9.48 8.60 3.13
C THR A 55 -10.69 9.53 3.32
N GLU A 56 -11.31 10.02 2.24
CA GLU A 56 -12.49 10.88 2.34
C GLU A 56 -13.68 10.13 2.95
N VAL A 57 -13.93 8.90 2.48
CA VAL A 57 -15.05 8.07 2.94
C VAL A 57 -14.86 7.62 4.40
N GLU A 58 -13.62 7.27 4.80
CA GLU A 58 -13.35 6.96 6.21
C GLU A 58 -13.61 8.17 7.12
N GLN A 59 -13.23 9.36 6.67
CA GLN A 59 -13.42 10.57 7.45
C GLN A 59 -14.90 10.99 7.52
N GLU A 60 -15.68 10.75 6.47
CA GLU A 60 -17.13 10.93 6.52
C GLU A 60 -17.78 9.97 7.52
N LEU A 61 -17.40 8.68 7.50
CA LEU A 61 -17.90 7.68 8.44
C LEU A 61 -17.54 8.03 9.89
N GLU A 62 -16.31 8.47 10.16
CA GLU A 62 -15.85 8.94 11.47
C GLU A 62 -16.72 10.10 11.98
N ASN A 63 -16.93 11.12 11.14
CA ASN A 63 -17.76 12.27 11.50
C ASN A 63 -19.21 11.89 11.81
N GLN A 64 -19.77 10.91 11.10
CA GLN A 64 -21.12 10.42 11.38
C GLN A 64 -21.18 9.67 12.72
N ILE A 65 -20.20 8.82 13.00
CA ILE A 65 -20.12 8.08 14.27
C ILE A 65 -20.03 9.05 15.45
N LEU A 66 -19.16 10.07 15.36
CA LEU A 66 -19.01 11.09 16.41
C LEU A 66 -20.31 11.87 16.65
N LYS A 67 -21.00 12.29 15.59
CA LYS A 67 -22.32 12.97 15.72
C LYS A 67 -23.37 12.09 16.39
N MET A 68 -23.37 10.79 16.10
CA MET A 68 -24.30 9.84 16.70
C MET A 68 -23.96 9.60 18.18
N GLU A 69 -22.68 9.57 18.53
CA GLU A 69 -22.22 9.48 19.92
C GLU A 69 -22.61 10.72 20.74
N GLU A 70 -22.51 11.93 20.17
CA GLU A 70 -22.91 13.19 20.82
C GLU A 70 -24.39 13.22 21.24
N ILE A 71 -25.27 12.59 20.47
CA ILE A 71 -26.70 12.47 20.78
C ILE A 71 -27.04 11.22 21.62
N PHE A 72 -26.01 10.59 22.22
CA PHE A 72 -26.10 9.35 23.00
C PHE A 72 -26.76 8.19 22.24
N PHE A 73 -26.59 8.16 20.91
CA PHE A 73 -27.06 7.05 20.11
C PHE A 73 -26.07 5.88 20.20
N GLY A 74 -26.50 4.79 20.85
CA GLY A 74 -25.68 3.59 21.03
C GLY A 74 -25.44 2.84 19.73
N LEU A 75 -24.38 3.19 19.01
CA LEU A 75 -23.95 2.47 17.81
C LEU A 75 -23.31 1.14 18.17
N THR A 76 -23.71 0.08 17.46
CA THR A 76 -23.01 -1.21 17.51
C THR A 76 -22.11 -1.37 16.28
N ILE A 77 -21.16 -2.30 16.37
CA ILE A 77 -20.30 -2.65 15.23
C ILE A 77 -21.12 -3.21 14.04
N GLN A 78 -22.33 -3.72 14.27
CA GLN A 78 -23.21 -4.19 13.20
C GLN A 78 -23.82 -3.02 12.43
N ASP A 79 -24.15 -1.93 13.12
CA ASP A 79 -24.71 -0.73 12.50
C ASP A 79 -23.67 -0.05 11.61
N ILE A 80 -22.43 0.06 12.10
CA ILE A 80 -21.30 0.59 11.33
C ILE A 80 -21.05 -0.25 10.07
N ARG A 81 -21.11 -1.58 10.16
CA ARG A 81 -20.93 -2.48 9.01
C ARG A 81 -22.08 -2.45 8.00
N ARG A 82 -23.28 -2.00 8.40
CA ARG A 82 -24.41 -1.81 7.47
C ARG A 82 -24.34 -0.47 6.76
N ALA A 83 -23.74 0.54 7.38
CA ALA A 83 -23.56 1.86 6.81
C ALA A 83 -22.39 1.96 5.82
N ALA A 84 -21.46 0.99 5.88
CA ALA A 84 -20.21 0.94 5.12
C ALA A 84 -20.30 -0.06 3.95
#